data_AF-A0A7H1AH85-F1
#
_entry.id   AF-A0A7H1AH85-F1
#
_cell.length_a   1.000
_cell.length_b   1.000
_cell.length_c   1.000
_cell.angle_alpha   90.00
_cell.angle_beta   90.00
_cell.angle_gamma   90.00
#
_symmetry.space_group_name_H-M   'P 1'
#
loop_
_entity.id
_entity.type
_entity.pdbx_description
1 polymer ?
#
loop_
_entity_poly.entity_id
_entity_poly.type
_entity_poly.pdbx_seq_one_letter_code
_entity_poly.pdbx_strand_id
1 'polypeptide(L)'
;MYQTLLALVLLEGVLLVLWCRPWWPWGVTLFSRRIPVPASLLLDFPDTRLQADLQSDQWPDLLVRRLDRRSFAFRESFGFHFGWRYPPMMRGLILVDVQRRELRIVGRSSWTVLFVVASFLPALAVAPGGVVVVALIFAASYLVQRHRFLAVEATIRGYLDPRA
;
A
#
# COMPACT_ATOMS: atom_id res chain seq x y z
N MET A 1 18.50 6.56 18.24
CA MET A 1 17.17 6.07 17.82
C MET A 1 16.41 7.09 16.98
N TYR A 2 16.16 8.31 17.49
CA TYR A 2 15.41 9.35 16.76
C TYR A 2 16.02 9.73 15.40
N GLN A 3 17.33 10.00 15.34
CA GLN A 3 18.01 10.35 14.09
C GLN A 3 17.93 9.22 13.04
N THR A 4 18.02 7.96 13.48
CA THR A 4 17.90 6.78 12.62
C THR A 4 16.49 6.63 12.07
N LEU A 5 15.48 6.79 12.92
CA LEU A 5 14.07 6.76 12.51
C LEU A 5 13.77 7.90 11.52
N LEU A 6 14.25 9.11 11.81
CA LEU A 6 14.09 10.27 10.93
C LEU A 6 14.76 10.03 9.57
N ALA A 7 16.00 9.54 9.55
CA ALA A 7 16.68 9.20 8.32
C ALA A 7 15.93 8.11 7.53
N LEU A 8 15.37 7.11 8.19
CA LEU A 8 14.57 6.06 7.56
C LEU A 8 13.27 6.60 6.96
N VAL A 9 12.55 7.46 7.69
CA VAL A 9 11.32 8.12 7.21
C VAL A 9 11.62 8.99 5.99
N LEU A 10 12.70 9.77 6.02
CA LEU A 10 13.10 10.62 4.91
C LEU A 10 13.52 9.78 3.69
N LEU A 11 14.34 8.74 3.89
CA LEU A 11 14.77 7.84 2.83
C LEU A 11 13.59 7.12 2.20
N GLU A 12 12.70 6.54 3.01
CA GLU A 12 11.50 5.87 2.53
C GLU A 12 10.56 6.85 1.81
N GLY A 13 10.39 8.07 2.34
CA GLY A 13 9.64 9.14 1.70
C GLY A 13 10.18 9.49 0.31
N VAL A 14 11.51 9.68 0.18
CA VAL A 14 12.17 9.96 -1.10
C VAL A 14 12.00 8.78 -2.06
N LEU A 15 12.23 7.55 -1.63
CA LEU A 15 12.08 6.36 -2.48
C LEU A 15 10.63 6.17 -2.95
N LEU A 16 9.66 6.51 -2.12
CA LEU A 16 8.25 6.52 -2.47
C LEU A 16 7.93 7.60 -3.49
N VAL A 17 8.45 8.82 -3.30
CA VAL A 17 8.22 9.94 -4.23
C VAL A 17 8.87 9.68 -5.58
N LEU A 18 10.06 9.09 -5.60
CA LEU A 18 10.78 8.73 -6.82
C LEU A 18 10.26 7.46 -7.50
N TRP A 19 9.31 6.74 -6.87
CA TRP A 19 8.78 5.47 -7.39
C TRP A 19 9.88 4.46 -7.72
N CYS A 20 10.89 4.34 -6.86
CA CYS A 20 12.07 3.51 -7.12
C CYS A 20 11.71 2.03 -7.32
N ARG A 21 11.77 1.53 -8.56
CA ARG A 21 11.36 0.16 -8.96
C ARG A 21 11.90 -0.97 -8.07
N PRO A 22 13.22 -1.08 -7.80
CA PRO A 22 13.75 -2.18 -7.00
C PRO A 22 13.31 -2.13 -5.53
N TRP A 23 12.85 -0.98 -5.04
CA TRP A 23 12.43 -0.79 -3.66
C TRP A 23 11.01 -1.29 -3.37
N TRP A 24 10.11 -1.19 -4.34
CA TRP A 24 8.72 -1.61 -4.18
C TRP A 24 8.52 -3.07 -3.78
N PRO A 25 9.30 -4.04 -4.30
CA PRO A 25 9.22 -5.41 -3.83
C PRO A 25 9.95 -5.65 -2.48
N TRP A 26 10.52 -4.66 -1.81
CA TRP A 26 11.19 -4.92 -0.53
C TRP A 26 10.27 -4.63 0.64
N GLY A 27 9.95 -5.61 1.48
CA GLY A 27 9.14 -5.45 2.69
C GLY A 27 8.32 -6.69 3.04
N VAL A 28 7.68 -6.68 4.21
CA VAL A 28 6.82 -7.78 4.66
C VAL A 28 5.48 -7.68 3.95
N THR A 29 4.99 -8.78 3.40
CA THR A 29 3.65 -8.81 2.77
C THR A 29 2.59 -8.86 3.86
N LEU A 30 1.84 -7.77 4.01
CA LEU A 30 0.75 -7.63 4.99
C LEU A 30 -0.64 -7.89 4.39
N PHE A 31 -0.74 -7.76 3.07
CA PHE A 31 -1.97 -8.01 2.32
C PHE A 31 -1.61 -8.67 0.99
N SER A 32 -2.37 -9.68 0.59
CA SER A 32 -2.22 -10.34 -0.70
C SER A 32 -3.55 -10.88 -1.17
N ARG A 33 -4.05 -10.38 -2.29
CA ARG A 33 -5.24 -10.89 -2.98
C ARG A 33 -4.88 -11.29 -4.39
N ARG A 34 -5.48 -12.39 -4.85
CA ARG A 34 -5.34 -12.90 -6.21
C ARG A 34 -6.69 -12.79 -6.89
N ILE A 35 -6.70 -12.21 -8.08
CA ILE A 35 -7.87 -12.06 -8.92
C ILE A 35 -7.56 -12.86 -10.19
N PRO A 36 -8.34 -13.92 -10.50
CA PRO A 36 -8.18 -14.62 -11.77
C PRO A 36 -8.69 -13.71 -12.90
N VAL A 37 -7.89 -13.53 -13.95
CA VAL A 37 -8.20 -12.60 -15.05
C VAL A 37 -7.87 -13.24 -16.40
N PRO A 38 -8.78 -13.19 -17.39
CA PRO A 38 -8.48 -13.60 -18.76
C PRO A 38 -7.26 -12.86 -19.34
N ALA A 39 -6.42 -13.57 -20.08
CA ALA A 39 -5.18 -13.00 -20.63
C ALA A 39 -5.41 -11.80 -21.58
N SER A 40 -6.56 -11.75 -22.25
CA SER A 40 -6.96 -10.62 -23.11
C SER A 40 -7.15 -9.32 -22.31
N LEU A 41 -7.82 -9.39 -21.15
CA LEU A 41 -8.07 -8.23 -20.28
C LEU A 41 -6.81 -7.78 -19.52
N LEU A 42 -5.83 -8.67 -19.33
CA LEU A 42 -4.54 -8.32 -18.72
C LEU A 42 -3.65 -7.46 -19.64
N LEU A 43 -3.84 -7.55 -20.96
CA LEU A 43 -3.06 -6.79 -21.94
C LEU A 43 -3.58 -5.36 -22.11
N ASP A 44 -4.89 -5.15 -21.94
CA ASP A 44 -5.58 -3.87 -22.09
C ASP A 44 -5.87 -3.16 -20.75
N PHE A 45 -5.08 -3.45 -19.71
CA PHE A 45 -5.31 -2.85 -18.39
C PHE A 45 -5.27 -1.31 -18.45
N PRO A 46 -6.37 -0.60 -18.12
CA PRO A 46 -6.45 0.84 -18.33
C PRO A 46 -5.77 1.59 -17.19
N ASP A 47 -4.45 1.75 -17.31
CA ASP A 47 -3.56 2.42 -16.35
C ASP A 47 -4.11 3.78 -15.87
N THR A 48 -4.68 4.57 -16.80
CA THR A 48 -5.13 5.95 -16.55
C THR A 48 -6.53 6.04 -15.96
N ARG A 49 -7.42 5.07 -16.20
CA ARG A 49 -8.79 5.07 -15.65
C ARG A 49 -8.83 4.59 -14.21
N LEU A 50 -7.96 3.64 -13.87
CA LEU A 50 -7.90 3.10 -12.51
C LEU A 50 -7.63 4.18 -11.47
N GLN A 51 -6.75 5.15 -11.75
CA GLN A 51 -6.49 6.23 -10.78
C GLN A 51 -7.72 7.13 -10.59
N ALA A 52 -8.44 7.47 -11.67
CA ALA A 52 -9.62 8.33 -11.61
C ALA A 52 -10.76 7.66 -10.83
N ASP A 53 -11.03 6.38 -11.08
CA ASP A 53 -12.15 5.66 -10.44
C ASP A 53 -11.83 5.25 -8.99
N LEU A 54 -10.58 5.42 -8.56
CA LEU A 54 -10.14 5.25 -7.17
C LEU A 54 -10.11 6.57 -6.39
N GLN A 55 -10.41 7.70 -7.02
CA GLN A 55 -10.57 8.97 -6.31
C GLN A 55 -11.82 8.91 -5.44
N SER A 56 -11.69 9.38 -4.21
CA SER A 56 -12.77 9.37 -3.23
C SER A 56 -12.65 10.64 -2.42
N ASP A 57 -13.69 11.49 -2.42
CA ASP A 57 -13.70 12.75 -1.67
C ASP A 57 -13.44 12.57 -0.16
N GLN A 58 -13.77 11.40 0.38
CA GLN A 58 -13.60 11.10 1.80
C GLN A 58 -12.18 10.64 2.20
N TRP A 59 -11.33 10.25 1.24
CA TRP A 59 -10.05 9.58 1.52
C TRP A 59 -8.90 10.14 0.67
N PRO A 60 -7.62 10.02 1.11
CA PRO A 60 -6.48 10.51 0.35
C PRO A 60 -6.40 9.86 -1.04
N ASP A 61 -6.24 10.63 -2.12
CA ASP A 61 -6.12 10.08 -3.48
C ASP A 61 -5.12 8.93 -3.57
N LEU A 62 -5.51 7.83 -4.22
CA LEU A 62 -4.60 6.74 -4.55
C LEU A 62 -3.86 7.08 -5.83
N LEU A 63 -2.57 7.37 -5.70
CA LEU A 63 -1.69 7.52 -6.84
C LEU A 63 -1.31 6.14 -7.34
N VAL A 64 -1.55 5.87 -8.62
CA VAL A 64 -1.13 4.62 -9.28
C VAL A 64 -0.06 4.97 -10.30
N ARG A 65 1.02 4.21 -10.32
CA ARG A 65 2.08 4.35 -11.31
C ARG A 65 2.54 3.01 -11.83
N ARG A 66 2.64 2.91 -13.14
CA ARG A 66 3.27 1.76 -13.79
C ARG A 66 4.76 1.74 -13.47
N LEU A 67 5.22 0.65 -12.87
CA LEU A 67 6.64 0.40 -12.62
C LEU A 67 7.27 -0.34 -13.80
N ASP A 68 6.56 -1.32 -14.35
CA ASP A 68 7.02 -2.16 -15.46
C ASP A 68 5.86 -2.54 -16.38
N ARG A 69 6.15 -3.27 -17.47
CA ARG A 69 5.12 -3.84 -18.33
C ARG A 69 4.10 -4.68 -17.58
N ARG A 70 4.50 -5.34 -16.48
CA ARG A 70 3.70 -6.29 -15.69
C ARG A 70 3.53 -5.92 -14.21
N SER A 71 3.91 -4.72 -13.80
CA SER A 71 3.80 -4.31 -12.39
C SER A 71 3.41 -2.85 -12.26
N PHE A 72 2.46 -2.59 -11.38
CA PHE A 72 2.00 -1.25 -11.02
C PHE A 72 2.19 -1.06 -9.53
N ALA A 73 2.77 0.05 -9.12
CA ALA A 73 2.74 0.45 -7.73
C ALA A 73 1.58 1.41 -7.51
N PHE A 74 1.03 1.37 -6.32
CA PHE A 74 0.10 2.40 -5.88
C PHE A 74 0.39 2.78 -4.43
N ARG A 75 0.13 4.05 -4.12
CA ARG A 75 0.27 4.59 -2.78
C ARG A 75 -0.74 5.70 -2.57
N GLU A 76 -1.02 5.96 -1.32
CA GLU A 76 -1.81 7.13 -0.93
C GLU A 76 -0.99 8.39 -1.18
N SER A 77 -1.66 9.43 -1.68
CA SER A 77 -1.07 10.74 -1.87
C SER A 77 -0.63 11.31 -0.53
N PHE A 78 0.59 11.85 -0.50
CA PHE A 78 1.15 12.59 0.64
C PHE A 78 0.52 13.97 0.81
N GLY A 79 -0.51 14.32 0.03
CA GLY A 79 -1.04 15.68 -0.11
C GLY A 79 -1.20 16.44 1.20
N PHE A 80 -0.82 17.73 1.16
CA PHE A 80 -0.82 18.77 2.21
C PHE A 80 -2.22 19.10 2.79
N HIS A 81 -3.09 18.13 3.01
CA HIS A 81 -4.27 18.37 3.84
C HIS A 81 -3.83 18.32 5.32
N PHE A 82 -3.78 19.51 5.93
CA PHE A 82 -3.48 19.82 7.33
C PHE A 82 -4.49 19.15 8.31
N GLY A 83 -4.63 17.84 8.27
CA GLY A 83 -5.45 17.03 9.18
C GLY A 83 -4.67 15.83 9.67
N TRP A 84 -4.98 15.38 10.89
CA TRP A 84 -4.44 14.14 11.45
C TRP A 84 -4.77 12.98 10.49
N ARG A 85 -3.74 12.44 9.83
CA ARG A 85 -3.85 11.25 8.97
C ARG A 85 -3.21 10.06 9.67
N TYR A 86 -3.76 8.88 9.43
CA TYR A 86 -3.14 7.65 9.89
C TYR A 86 -1.78 7.46 9.17
N PRO A 87 -0.77 6.93 9.86
CA PRO A 87 0.52 6.66 9.24
C PRO A 87 0.37 5.65 8.10
N PRO A 88 1.01 5.87 6.93
CA PRO A 88 0.92 4.93 5.83
C PRO A 88 1.62 3.62 6.20
N MET A 89 0.82 2.59 6.49
CA MET A 89 1.32 1.28 6.93
C MET A 89 1.79 0.41 5.76
N MET A 90 1.16 0.57 4.60
CA MET A 90 1.35 -0.25 3.42
C MET A 90 1.69 0.54 2.17
N ARG A 91 2.43 -0.14 1.31
CA ARG A 91 2.74 0.23 -0.07
C ARG A 91 2.04 -0.79 -0.97
N GLY A 92 1.26 -0.29 -1.93
CA GLY A 92 0.50 -1.11 -2.85
C GLY A 92 1.34 -1.54 -4.05
N LEU A 93 1.23 -2.80 -4.42
CA LEU A 93 1.86 -3.36 -5.61
C LEU A 93 0.87 -4.30 -6.29
N ILE A 94 0.56 -4.02 -7.55
CA ILE A 94 -0.22 -4.87 -8.43
C ILE A 94 0.76 -5.59 -9.35
N LEU A 95 0.73 -6.91 -9.34
CA LEU A 95 1.53 -7.76 -10.20
C LEU A 95 0.61 -8.46 -11.20
N VAL A 96 0.93 -8.34 -12.48
CA VAL A 96 0.21 -8.97 -13.57
C VAL A 96 0.98 -10.20 -14.02
N ASP A 97 0.43 -11.39 -13.79
CA ASP A 97 0.97 -12.65 -14.26
C ASP A 97 0.13 -13.19 -15.42
N VAL A 98 0.63 -12.96 -16.64
CA VAL A 98 -0.02 -13.41 -17.88
C VAL A 98 0.04 -14.94 -18.02
N GLN A 99 1.10 -15.59 -17.51
CA GLN A 99 1.25 -17.04 -17.62
C GLN A 99 0.26 -17.75 -16.71
N ARG A 100 0.07 -17.22 -15.49
CA ARG A 100 -0.90 -17.76 -14.53
C ARG A 100 -2.30 -17.21 -14.70
N ARG A 101 -2.51 -16.22 -15.58
CA ARG A 101 -3.81 -15.55 -15.80
C ARG A 101 -4.36 -14.98 -14.49
N GLU A 102 -3.47 -14.35 -13.72
CA GLU A 102 -3.77 -13.83 -12.39
C GLU A 102 -3.23 -12.41 -12.24
N LEU A 103 -4.03 -11.56 -11.61
CA LEU A 103 -3.62 -10.25 -11.10
C LEU A 103 -3.52 -10.35 -9.59
N ARG A 104 -2.35 -9.99 -9.04
CA ARG A 104 -2.08 -10.06 -7.61
C ARG A 104 -1.93 -8.66 -7.03
N ILE A 105 -2.81 -8.31 -6.10
CA ILE A 105 -2.72 -7.07 -5.32
C ILE A 105 -2.01 -7.39 -4.02
N VAL A 106 -0.88 -6.75 -3.79
CA VAL A 106 -0.01 -6.97 -2.64
C VAL A 106 0.16 -5.66 -1.88
N GLY A 107 -0.15 -5.67 -0.58
CA GLY A 107 0.21 -4.60 0.34
C GLY A 107 1.46 -5.00 1.11
N ARG A 108 2.56 -4.28 0.93
CA ARG A 108 3.82 -4.49 1.66
C ARG A 108 3.97 -3.45 2.75
N SER A 109 4.39 -3.86 3.94
CA SER A 109 4.64 -2.95 5.05
C SER A 109 5.66 -1.89 4.65
N SER A 110 5.48 -0.66 5.13
CA SER A 110 6.57 0.31 5.14
C SER A 110 7.70 -0.16 6.07
N TRP A 111 8.94 0.16 5.71
CA TRP A 111 10.11 -0.18 6.53
C TRP A 111 10.12 0.65 7.81
N THR A 112 9.61 1.89 7.76
CA THR A 112 9.37 2.72 8.94
C THR A 112 8.51 1.98 9.97
N VAL A 113 7.40 1.37 9.56
CA VAL A 113 6.52 0.65 10.49
C VAL A 113 7.22 -0.55 11.11
N LEU A 114 7.96 -1.33 10.33
CA LEU A 114 8.74 -2.45 10.87
C LEU A 114 9.77 -2.00 11.90
N PHE A 115 10.48 -0.90 11.61
CA PHE A 115 11.47 -0.35 12.52
C PHE A 115 10.83 0.20 13.80
N VAL A 116 9.68 0.88 13.69
CA VAL A 116 8.93 1.36 14.85
C VAL A 116 8.48 0.19 15.72
N VAL A 117 7.85 -0.83 15.14
CA VAL A 117 7.43 -2.04 15.87
C VAL A 117 8.62 -2.72 16.56
N ALA A 118 9.73 -2.89 15.86
CA ALA A 118 10.95 -3.47 16.44
C ALA A 118 11.51 -2.63 17.59
N SER A 119 11.45 -1.30 17.48
CA SER A 119 11.90 -0.38 18.53
C SER A 119 11.02 -0.41 19.78
N PHE A 120 9.75 -0.81 19.65
CA PHE A 120 8.82 -0.96 20.78
C PHE A 120 8.90 -2.32 21.49
N LEU A 121 9.56 -3.34 20.91
CA LEU A 121 9.72 -4.65 21.55
C LEU A 121 10.40 -4.57 22.92
N PRO A 122 11.53 -3.83 23.11
CA PRO A 122 12.15 -3.68 24.42
C PRO A 122 11.26 -2.90 25.41
N ALA A 123 10.45 -1.96 24.91
CA ALA A 123 9.57 -1.14 25.73
C ALA A 123 8.42 -1.95 26.35
N LEU A 124 8.11 -3.14 25.82
CA LEU A 124 7.08 -4.02 26.37
C LEU A 124 7.37 -4.43 27.83
N ALA A 125 8.64 -4.56 28.19
CA ALA A 125 9.07 -4.92 29.55
C ALA A 125 8.96 -3.75 30.56
N VAL A 126 8.96 -2.50 30.07
CA VAL A 126 9.03 -1.30 30.92
C VAL A 126 7.69 -0.57 30.98
N ALA A 127 7.01 -0.44 29.84
CA ALA A 127 5.78 0.33 29.70
C ALA A 127 4.77 -0.38 28.78
N PRO A 128 4.27 -1.57 29.18
CA PRO A 128 3.41 -2.39 28.33
C PRO A 128 2.12 -1.66 27.92
N GLY A 129 1.56 -0.82 28.78
CA GLY A 129 0.36 -0.03 28.46
C GLY A 129 0.55 0.92 27.28
N GLY A 130 1.69 1.61 27.22
CA GLY A 130 2.01 2.50 26.09
C GLY A 130 2.19 1.73 24.78
N VAL A 131 2.83 0.56 24.84
CA VAL A 131 2.99 -0.33 23.68
C VAL A 131 1.64 -0.81 23.15
N VAL A 132 0.69 -1.15 24.03
CA VAL A 132 -0.67 -1.53 23.63
C VAL A 132 -1.39 -0.39 22.91
N VAL A 133 -1.30 0.83 23.42
CA VAL A 133 -1.92 2.00 22.76
C VAL A 133 -1.35 2.22 21.36
N VAL A 134 -0.04 2.16 21.20
CA VAL A 134 0.62 2.30 19.88
C VAL A 134 0.20 1.15 18.95
N ALA A 135 0.15 -0.08 19.46
CA ALA A 135 -0.29 -1.23 18.69
C ALA A 135 -1.75 -1.08 18.21
N LEU A 136 -2.65 -0.54 19.05
CA LEU A 136 -4.03 -0.25 18.67
C LEU A 136 -4.12 0.82 17.57
N ILE A 137 -3.32 1.88 17.64
CA ILE A 137 -3.24 2.89 16.57
C ILE A 137 -2.78 2.26 15.26
N PHE A 138 -1.76 1.40 15.31
CA PHE A 138 -1.23 0.70 14.14
C PHE A 138 -2.26 -0.28 13.57
N ALA A 139 -2.98 -1.00 14.42
CA ALA A 139 -4.06 -1.90 14.01
C ALA A 139 -5.22 -1.12 13.36
N ALA A 140 -5.65 -0.01 13.93
CA ALA A 140 -6.71 0.83 13.36
C ALA A 140 -6.28 1.38 11.98
N SER A 141 -5.05 1.88 11.88
CA SER A 141 -4.45 2.38 10.63
C SER A 141 -4.38 1.27 9.57
N TYR A 142 -3.98 0.06 9.97
CA TYR A 142 -3.98 -1.12 9.11
C TYR A 142 -5.39 -1.46 8.60
N LEU A 143 -6.41 -1.43 9.47
CA LEU A 143 -7.77 -1.77 9.09
C LEU A 143 -8.34 -0.78 8.07
N VAL A 144 -8.09 0.51 8.27
CA VAL A 144 -8.47 1.56 7.31
C VAL A 144 -7.77 1.30 5.97
N GLN A 145 -6.45 1.12 5.95
CA GLN A 145 -5.74 0.85 4.71
C GLN A 145 -6.18 -0.45 4.04
N ARG A 146 -6.42 -1.51 4.81
CA ARG A 146 -6.93 -2.78 4.28
C ARG A 146 -8.28 -2.61 3.62
N HIS A 147 -9.19 -1.84 4.22
CA HIS A 147 -10.49 -1.52 3.61
C HIS A 147 -10.31 -0.82 2.25
N ARG A 148 -9.39 0.13 2.16
CA ARG A 148 -9.07 0.82 0.90
C ARG A 148 -8.46 -0.11 -0.15
N PHE A 149 -7.58 -1.02 0.25
CA PHE A 149 -7.02 -2.02 -0.66
C PHE A 149 -8.08 -3.00 -1.18
N LEU A 150 -9.10 -3.31 -0.38
CA LEU A 150 -10.27 -4.07 -0.83
C LEU A 150 -11.13 -3.26 -1.81
N ALA A 151 -11.25 -1.95 -1.64
CA ALA A 151 -11.91 -1.08 -2.63
C ALA A 151 -11.17 -1.14 -3.99
N VAL A 152 -9.83 -1.10 -3.98
CA VAL A 152 -9.02 -1.29 -5.20
C VAL A 152 -9.29 -2.64 -5.85
N GLU A 153 -9.38 -3.72 -5.07
CA GLU A 153 -9.78 -5.03 -5.57
C GLU A 153 -11.18 -5.00 -6.22
N ALA A 154 -12.15 -4.37 -5.58
CA ALA A 154 -13.52 -4.29 -6.07
C ALA A 154 -13.61 -3.51 -7.39
N THR A 155 -12.94 -2.35 -7.49
CA THR A 155 -12.87 -1.56 -8.73
C THR A 155 -12.22 -2.36 -9.86
N ILE A 156 -11.10 -3.04 -9.58
CA ILE A 156 -10.43 -3.89 -10.57
C ILE A 156 -11.35 -5.03 -11.02
N ARG A 157 -12.06 -5.68 -10.10
CA ARG A 157 -13.04 -6.73 -10.47
C ARG A 157 -14.17 -6.17 -11.33
N GLY A 158 -14.66 -4.96 -11.05
CA GLY A 158 -15.69 -4.29 -11.84
C GLY A 158 -15.30 -4.13 -13.31
N TYR A 159 -14.05 -3.73 -13.60
CA TYR A 159 -13.56 -3.65 -14.98
C TYR A 159 -13.39 -4.99 -15.68
N LEU A 160 -13.25 -6.06 -14.90
CA LEU A 160 -12.94 -7.39 -15.40
C LEU A 160 -14.17 -8.28 -15.54
N ASP A 161 -15.33 -7.83 -15.06
CA ASP A 161 -16.61 -8.49 -15.27
C ASP A 161 -17.25 -7.98 -16.57
N PRO A 162 -17.33 -8.79 -17.64
CA PRO A 162 -17.93 -8.37 -18.91
C PRO A 162 -19.46 -8.21 -18.84
N ARG A 163 -20.07 -8.32 -17.66
CA ARG A 163 -21.52 -8.14 -17.43
C ARG A 163 -21.88 -6.90 -16.61
N ALA A 164 -20.90 -6.07 -16.23
CA ALA A 164 -21.11 -4.79 -15.55
C ALA A 164 -21.38 -3.65 -16.54
#